data_AF-A0A9R1URJ5-F1
#
_entry.id   AF-A0A9R1URJ5-F1
#
_cell.length_a   1.000
_cell.length_b   1.000
_cell.length_c   1.000
_cell.angle_alpha   90.00
_cell.angle_beta   90.00
_cell.angle_gamma   90.00
#
_symmetry.space_group_name_H-M   'P 1'
#
loop_
_entity.id
_entity.type
_entity.pdbx_description
1 polymer ?
#
loop_
_entity_poly.entity_id
_entity_poly.type
_entity_poly.pdbx_seq_one_letter_code
_entity_poly.pdbx_strand_id
1 'polypeptide(L)'
;MILLLSLSLSLSLSLSLSIYIYIYIYIYIYIYIYIYIYIYIYIYIYIGDGSRDIKQKLEILRFNLSHANAGASKAYPQQVGTIHKNGYIVIKNRACKVVEVSTSNTGKHGHVKCHFVAIDIFNGKKLEDIVPSSHNCD
;
A
#
# COMPACT_ATOMS: atom_id res chain seq x y z
N MET A 1 50.77 -56.05 44.14
CA MET A 1 49.99 -56.24 42.90
C MET A 1 48.54 -55.77 43.06
N ILE A 2 47.77 -56.26 44.05
CA ILE A 2 46.35 -55.88 44.27
C ILE A 2 46.14 -54.39 44.56
N LEU A 3 46.99 -53.75 45.38
CA LEU A 3 46.84 -52.34 45.77
C LEU A 3 47.00 -51.35 44.59
N LEU A 4 47.81 -51.71 43.58
CA LEU A 4 48.02 -50.89 42.38
C LEU A 4 46.83 -50.99 41.43
N LEU A 5 46.18 -52.16 41.37
CA LEU A 5 45.01 -52.40 40.54
C LEU A 5 43.77 -51.65 41.04
N SER A 6 43.58 -51.58 42.36
CA SER A 6 42.49 -50.78 42.95
C SER A 6 42.72 -49.28 42.78
N LEU A 7 43.97 -48.82 42.93
CA LEU A 7 44.32 -47.42 42.74
C LEU A 7 44.07 -46.96 41.31
N SER A 8 44.49 -47.74 40.30
CA SER A 8 44.26 -47.40 38.89
C SER A 8 42.78 -47.40 38.52
N LEU A 9 41.99 -48.34 39.05
CA LEU A 9 40.55 -48.40 38.84
C LEU A 9 39.82 -47.20 39.47
N SER A 10 40.23 -46.79 40.67
CA SER A 10 39.65 -45.61 41.32
C SER A 10 39.95 -44.31 40.55
N LEU A 11 41.17 -44.18 40.03
CA LEU A 11 41.60 -43.02 39.27
C LEU A 11 40.84 -42.91 37.94
N SER A 12 40.67 -44.03 37.22
CA SER A 12 39.94 -44.05 35.96
C SER A 12 38.45 -43.73 36.13
N LEU A 13 37.81 -44.23 37.19
CA LEU A 13 36.43 -43.85 37.53
C LEU A 13 36.30 -42.37 37.89
N SER A 14 37.25 -41.82 38.64
CA SER A 14 37.22 -40.40 39.00
C SER A 14 37.34 -39.50 37.76
N LEU A 15 38.21 -39.85 36.80
CA LEU A 15 38.37 -39.11 35.56
C LEU A 15 37.10 -39.20 34.70
N SER A 16 36.54 -40.39 34.49
CA SER A 16 35.35 -40.55 33.66
C SER A 16 34.15 -39.78 34.22
N LEU A 17 33.98 -39.75 35.54
CA LEU A 17 32.93 -38.98 36.20
C LEU A 17 33.13 -37.48 36.01
N SER A 18 34.36 -36.98 36.18
CA SER A 18 34.67 -35.56 36.00
C SER A 18 34.42 -35.08 34.57
N ILE A 19 34.77 -35.91 33.57
CA ILE A 19 34.55 -35.63 32.15
C ILE A 19 33.05 -35.63 31.84
N TYR A 20 32.30 -36.59 32.36
CA TYR A 20 30.85 -36.65 32.19
C TYR A 20 30.16 -35.39 32.75
N ILE A 21 30.54 -34.97 33.96
CA ILE A 21 30.00 -33.78 34.60
C ILE A 21 30.36 -32.52 33.79
N TYR A 22 31.61 -32.39 33.33
CA TYR A 22 32.03 -31.26 32.50
C TYR A 22 31.22 -31.17 31.20
N ILE A 23 31.05 -32.29 30.49
CA ILE A 23 30.28 -32.36 29.25
C ILE A 23 28.80 -32.03 29.52
N TYR A 24 28.22 -32.56 30.60
CA TYR A 24 26.84 -32.27 30.99
C TYR A 24 26.63 -30.77 31.25
N ILE A 25 27.53 -30.15 32.03
CA ILE A 25 27.46 -28.71 32.33
C ILE A 25 27.64 -27.88 31.04
N TYR A 26 28.59 -28.25 30.18
CA TYR A 26 28.81 -27.57 28.90
C TYR A 26 27.57 -27.59 28.01
N ILE A 27 26.95 -28.76 27.86
CA ILE A 27 25.72 -28.94 27.08
C ILE A 27 24.57 -28.15 27.70
N TYR A 28 24.41 -28.19 29.03
CA TYR A 28 23.37 -27.44 29.72
C TYR A 28 23.50 -25.93 29.48
N ILE A 29 24.71 -25.38 29.62
CA ILE A 29 24.99 -23.95 29.37
C ILE A 29 24.72 -23.60 27.90
N TYR A 30 25.18 -24.43 26.96
CA TYR A 30 24.95 -24.21 25.53
C TYR A 30 23.45 -24.13 25.19
N ILE A 31 22.66 -25.09 25.71
CA ILE A 31 21.20 -25.11 25.52
C ILE A 31 20.55 -23.88 26.16
N TYR A 32 20.94 -23.51 27.38
CA TYR A 32 20.41 -22.34 28.06
C TYR A 32 20.64 -21.05 27.25
N ILE A 33 21.87 -20.85 26.75
CA ILE A 33 22.22 -19.69 25.92
C ILE A 33 21.41 -19.71 24.61
N TYR A 34 21.30 -20.86 23.95
CA TYR A 34 20.53 -20.97 22.71
C TYR A 34 19.06 -20.60 22.91
N ILE A 35 18.43 -21.12 23.97
CA ILE A 35 17.03 -20.80 24.32
C ILE A 35 16.89 -19.30 24.64
N TYR A 36 17.81 -18.73 25.42
CA TYR A 36 17.77 -17.30 25.76
C TYR A 36 17.84 -16.42 24.52
N ILE A 37 18.76 -16.70 23.60
CA ILE A 37 18.90 -15.97 22.33
C ILE A 37 17.64 -16.12 21.47
N TYR A 38 17.10 -17.33 21.36
CA TYR A 38 15.88 -17.58 20.58
C TYR A 38 14.68 -16.78 21.12
N ILE A 39 14.48 -16.78 22.44
CA ILE A 39 13.42 -16.00 23.11
C ILE A 39 13.64 -14.50 22.87
N TYR A 40 14.86 -13.99 23.03
CA TYR A 40 15.18 -12.58 22.80
C TYR A 40 14.84 -12.14 21.37
N ILE A 41 15.23 -12.95 20.37
CA ILE A 41 14.93 -12.69 18.96
C ILE A 41 13.42 -12.72 18.71
N TYR A 42 12.72 -13.74 19.25
CA TYR A 42 11.27 -13.85 19.11
C TYR A 42 10.55 -12.62 19.65
N ILE A 43 10.90 -12.16 20.85
CA ILE A 43 10.36 -10.95 21.47
C ILE A 43 10.65 -9.72 20.61
N TYR A 44 11.89 -9.56 20.13
CA TYR A 44 12.28 -8.42 19.30
C TYR A 44 11.49 -8.34 17.99
N ILE A 45 11.27 -9.48 17.33
CA ILE A 45 10.46 -9.55 16.11
C ILE A 45 8.99 -9.24 16.42
N TYR A 46 8.43 -9.86 17.46
CA TYR A 46 7.00 -9.72 17.78
C TYR A 46 6.62 -8.30 18.23
N ILE A 47 7.47 -7.66 19.05
CA ILE A 47 7.28 -6.27 19.48
C ILE A 47 7.64 -5.29 18.35
N GLY A 48 8.67 -5.59 17.56
CA GLY A 48 9.13 -4.74 16.46
C GLY A 48 8.17 -4.65 15.28
N ASP A 49 7.24 -5.60 15.10
CA ASP A 49 6.26 -5.58 14.01
C ASP A 49 5.06 -4.66 14.28
N GLY A 50 4.64 -4.52 15.54
CA GLY A 50 3.46 -3.72 15.90
C GLY A 50 3.61 -2.21 15.65
N SER A 51 4.83 -1.68 15.56
CA SER A 51 5.08 -0.25 15.32
C SER A 51 5.32 0.09 13.84
N ARG A 52 5.64 -0.90 12.99
CA ARG A 52 5.94 -0.68 11.57
C ARG A 52 4.69 -0.37 10.76
N ASP A 53 3.60 -1.09 11.01
CA ASP A 53 2.34 -0.88 10.30
C ASP A 53 1.71 0.49 10.61
N ILE A 54 1.75 0.92 11.88
CA ILE A 54 1.23 2.24 12.29
C ILE A 54 2.10 3.37 11.73
N LYS A 55 3.43 3.24 11.74
CA LYS A 55 4.32 4.25 11.15
C LYS A 55 4.13 4.36 9.65
N GLN A 56 4.05 3.24 8.94
CA GLN A 56 3.83 3.24 7.50
C GLN A 56 2.45 3.78 7.13
N LYS A 57 1.42 3.41 7.89
CA LYS A 57 0.05 3.93 7.72
C LYS A 57 -0.01 5.43 8.02
N LEU A 58 0.68 5.91 9.06
CA LEU A 58 0.75 7.33 9.41
C LEU A 58 1.53 8.15 8.37
N GLU A 59 2.60 7.59 7.79
CA GLU A 59 3.39 8.22 6.73
C GLU A 59 2.62 8.32 5.41
N ILE A 60 1.92 7.24 5.02
CA ILE A 60 0.98 7.26 3.89
C ILE A 60 -0.15 8.28 4.14
N LEU A 61 -0.68 8.36 5.36
CA LEU A 61 -1.72 9.33 5.70
C LEU A 61 -1.21 10.78 5.63
N ARG A 62 0.03 11.04 6.05
CA ARG A 62 0.69 12.35 5.90
C ARG A 62 0.95 12.72 4.44
N PHE A 63 1.40 11.77 3.63
CA PHE A 63 1.60 11.96 2.20
C PHE A 63 0.28 12.25 1.47
N ASN A 64 -0.79 11.53 1.81
CA ASN A 64 -2.12 11.78 1.27
C ASN A 64 -2.68 13.12 1.73
N LEU A 65 -2.44 13.53 2.98
CA LEU A 65 -2.90 14.82 3.50
C LEU A 65 -2.16 16.01 2.85
N SER A 66 -0.86 15.87 2.54
CA SER A 66 -0.12 16.91 1.81
C SER A 66 -0.56 17.04 0.35
N HIS A 67 -0.94 15.93 -0.29
CA HIS A 67 -1.48 15.93 -1.65
C HIS A 67 -2.96 16.33 -1.71
N ALA A 68 -3.75 16.06 -0.67
CA ALA A 68 -5.17 16.42 -0.60
C ALA A 68 -5.41 17.94 -0.43
N ASN A 69 -4.38 18.70 -0.02
CA ASN A 69 -4.44 20.16 0.09
C ASN A 69 -3.84 20.89 -1.14
N ALA A 70 -3.25 20.16 -2.09
CA ALA A 70 -2.97 20.72 -3.40
C ALA A 70 -4.28 20.63 -4.21
N GLY A 71 -4.83 21.78 -4.60
CA GLY A 71 -6.08 21.88 -5.35
C GLY A 71 -6.04 21.16 -6.71
N ALA A 72 -6.11 19.84 -6.70
CA ALA A 72 -6.36 19.04 -7.88
C ALA A 72 -7.80 19.33 -8.32
N SER A 73 -7.95 20.03 -9.44
CA SER A 73 -9.25 20.21 -10.06
C SER A 73 -9.82 18.82 -10.39
N LYS A 74 -11.04 18.54 -9.94
CA LYS A 74 -11.73 17.26 -10.21
C LYS A 74 -12.09 17.07 -11.70
N ALA A 75 -11.85 18.07 -12.51
CA ALA A 75 -12.09 18.16 -13.93
C ALA A 75 -10.99 19.00 -14.58
N TYR A 76 -10.73 18.81 -15.86
CA TYR A 76 -9.77 19.61 -16.63
C TYR A 76 -10.49 20.25 -17.81
N PRO A 77 -10.27 21.56 -18.07
CA PRO A 77 -10.91 22.23 -19.19
C PRO A 77 -10.41 21.63 -20.50
N GLN A 78 -11.33 21.12 -21.31
CA GLN A 78 -11.08 20.62 -22.66
C GLN A 78 -11.91 21.41 -23.67
N GLN A 79 -11.32 21.74 -24.82
CA GLN A 79 -12.02 22.47 -25.86
C GLN A 79 -13.20 21.64 -26.38
N VAL A 80 -14.39 22.24 -26.39
CA VAL A 80 -15.67 21.61 -26.75
C VAL A 80 -15.63 20.88 -28.09
N GLY A 81 -14.96 21.45 -29.09
CA GLY A 81 -14.84 20.86 -30.43
C GLY A 81 -14.07 19.53 -30.49
N THR A 82 -13.31 19.18 -29.45
CA THR A 82 -12.54 17.92 -29.38
C THR A 82 -13.27 16.78 -28.68
N ILE A 83 -14.46 17.04 -28.14
CA ILE A 83 -15.26 16.05 -27.41
C ILE A 83 -15.97 15.14 -28.41
N HIS A 84 -15.82 13.83 -28.21
CA HIS A 84 -16.42 12.80 -29.06
C HIS A 84 -17.39 11.91 -28.27
N LYS A 85 -18.21 11.16 -28.99
CA LYS A 85 -19.11 10.16 -28.40
C LYS A 85 -18.31 9.19 -27.52
N ASN A 86 -18.88 8.82 -26.38
CA ASN A 86 -18.25 8.07 -25.29
C ASN A 86 -17.22 8.83 -24.45
N GLY A 87 -16.97 10.12 -24.72
CA GLY A 87 -16.22 10.99 -23.82
C GLY A 87 -16.98 11.29 -22.52
N TYR A 88 -16.28 11.90 -21.56
CA TYR A 88 -16.85 12.39 -20.32
C TYR A 88 -16.86 13.91 -20.31
N ILE A 89 -17.94 14.49 -19.80
CA ILE A 89 -18.13 15.95 -19.68
C ILE A 89 -18.86 16.25 -18.37
N VAL A 90 -18.59 17.40 -17.76
CA VAL A 90 -19.31 17.86 -16.58
C VAL A 90 -20.45 18.80 -17.01
N ILE A 91 -21.70 18.35 -16.85
CA ILE A 91 -22.89 19.18 -17.09
C ILE A 91 -23.53 19.50 -15.74
N LYS A 92 -23.62 20.80 -15.40
CA LYS A 92 -24.21 21.28 -14.13
C LYS A 92 -23.62 20.58 -12.90
N ASN A 93 -22.29 20.51 -12.83
CA ASN A 93 -21.53 19.87 -11.75
C ASN A 93 -21.78 18.36 -11.59
N ARG A 94 -22.23 17.68 -12.65
CA ARG A 94 -22.43 16.22 -12.67
C ARG A 94 -21.63 15.60 -13.79
N ALA A 95 -20.85 14.56 -13.45
CA ALA A 95 -20.07 13.81 -14.41
C ALA A 95 -21.01 12.98 -15.30
N CYS A 96 -20.97 13.24 -16.61
CA CYS A 96 -21.85 12.62 -17.58
C CYS A 96 -21.05 12.02 -18.72
N LYS A 97 -21.49 10.88 -19.24
CA LYS A 97 -20.94 10.24 -20.44
C LYS A 97 -21.71 10.71 -21.66
N VAL A 98 -20.99 11.22 -22.66
CA VAL A 98 -21.57 11.74 -23.91
C VAL A 98 -22.09 10.58 -24.76
N VAL A 99 -23.38 10.60 -25.06
CA VAL A 99 -24.05 9.63 -25.95
C VAL A 99 -24.21 10.15 -27.37
N GLU A 100 -24.33 11.46 -27.54
CA GLU A 100 -24.49 12.11 -28.84
C GLU A 100 -23.89 13.52 -28.85
N VAL A 101 -23.28 13.89 -29.98
CA VAL A 101 -22.71 15.22 -30.24
C VAL A 101 -23.27 15.70 -31.57
N SER A 102 -23.89 16.88 -31.58
CA SER A 102 -24.38 17.53 -32.79
C SER A 102 -23.76 18.92 -32.92
N THR A 103 -23.23 19.23 -34.09
CA THR A 103 -22.55 20.51 -34.34
C THR A 103 -23.39 21.34 -35.30
N SER A 104 -23.65 22.60 -34.94
CA SER A 104 -24.51 23.52 -35.70
C SER A 104 -23.75 24.80 -36.06
N ASN A 105 -23.84 25.20 -37.33
CA ASN A 105 -23.21 26.41 -37.85
C ASN A 105 -24.23 27.55 -37.89
N THR A 106 -23.98 28.63 -37.16
CA THR A 106 -24.87 29.80 -37.11
C THR A 106 -24.53 30.82 -38.21
N GLY A 107 -24.64 30.44 -39.48
CA GLY A 107 -24.43 31.34 -40.63
C GLY A 107 -22.97 31.72 -40.93
N LYS A 108 -22.75 32.70 -41.83
CA LYS A 108 -21.44 33.02 -42.45
C LYS A 108 -20.34 33.52 -41.49
N HIS A 109 -20.72 34.15 -40.38
CA HIS A 109 -19.78 34.69 -39.37
C HIS A 109 -20.05 34.13 -37.96
N GLY A 110 -20.89 33.11 -37.84
CA GLY A 110 -21.33 32.62 -36.53
C GLY A 110 -20.36 31.62 -35.91
N HIS A 111 -20.30 31.64 -34.59
CA HIS A 111 -19.64 30.58 -33.84
C HIS A 111 -20.37 29.26 -34.05
N VAL A 112 -19.58 28.21 -34.22
CA VAL A 112 -20.09 26.85 -34.26
C VAL A 112 -20.56 26.49 -32.86
N LYS A 113 -21.77 25.94 -32.73
CA LYS A 113 -22.35 25.52 -31.45
C LYS A 113 -22.45 24.00 -31.42
N CYS A 114 -21.98 23.40 -30.34
CA CYS A 114 -22.07 21.96 -30.11
C CYS A 114 -23.21 21.70 -29.12
N HIS A 115 -24.14 20.84 -29.52
CA HIS A 115 -25.21 20.30 -28.71
C HIS A 115 -24.78 18.92 -28.22
N PHE A 116 -24.69 18.76 -26.90
CA PHE A 116 -24.32 17.51 -26.27
C PHE A 116 -25.53 16.87 -25.63
N VAL A 117 -25.63 15.57 -25.84
CA VAL A 117 -26.52 14.72 -25.09
C VAL A 117 -25.65 13.76 -24.28
N ALA A 118 -25.83 13.76 -22.97
CA ALA A 118 -25.04 12.93 -22.06
C ALA A 118 -25.92 12.23 -21.02
N ILE A 119 -25.41 11.14 -20.48
CA ILE A 119 -26.06 10.37 -19.40
C ILE A 119 -25.18 10.49 -18.16
N ASP A 120 -25.78 10.93 -17.07
CA ASP A 120 -25.13 11.00 -15.76
C ASP A 120 -24.70 9.58 -15.32
N ILE A 121 -23.42 9.44 -14.98
CA ILE A 121 -22.82 8.12 -14.69
C ILE A 121 -23.32 7.50 -13.38
N PHE A 122 -23.93 8.30 -12.49
CA PHE A 122 -24.35 7.84 -11.17
C PHE A 122 -25.85 7.56 -11.11
N ASN A 123 -26.67 8.42 -11.71
CA ASN A 123 -28.13 8.30 -11.62
C ASN A 123 -28.80 7.92 -12.95
N GLY A 124 -28.03 7.79 -14.04
CA GLY A 124 -28.56 7.41 -15.35
C GLY A 124 -29.50 8.44 -15.99
N LYS A 125 -29.61 9.66 -15.44
CA LYS A 125 -30.47 10.70 -15.99
C LYS A 125 -29.82 11.31 -17.23
N LYS A 126 -30.62 11.46 -18.28
CA LYS A 126 -30.23 12.14 -19.52
C LYS A 126 -30.16 13.66 -19.27
N LEU A 127 -29.07 14.28 -19.71
CA LEU A 127 -28.84 15.72 -19.65
C LEU A 127 -28.39 16.23 -21.02
N GLU A 128 -28.79 17.46 -21.31
CA GLU A 128 -28.53 18.13 -22.58
C GLU A 128 -27.93 19.50 -22.29
N ASP A 129 -26.93 19.89 -23.07
CA ASP A 129 -26.28 21.20 -22.96
C ASP A 129 -25.81 21.71 -24.33
N ILE A 130 -25.83 23.03 -24.51
CA ILE A 130 -25.41 23.69 -25.75
C ILE A 130 -24.29 24.66 -25.42
N VAL A 131 -23.12 24.41 -26.00
CA VAL A 131 -21.91 25.19 -25.74
C VAL A 131 -21.24 25.60 -27.04
N PRO A 132 -20.72 26.84 -27.15
CA PRO A 132 -19.91 27.25 -28.29
C PRO A 132 -18.66 26.40 -28.42
N SER A 133 -18.28 26.01 -29.64
CA SER A 133 -17.12 25.14 -29.89
C SER A 133 -15.77 25.77 -29.50
N SER A 134 -15.74 27.10 -29.39
CA SER A 134 -14.58 27.89 -28.98
C SER A 134 -14.45 28.06 -27.47
N HIS A 135 -15.44 27.62 -26.68
CA HIS A 135 -15.32 27.60 -25.22
C HIS A 135 -14.70 26.28 -24.76
N ASN A 136 -13.98 26.36 -23.65
CA ASN A 136 -13.55 25.17 -22.93
C ASN A 136 -14.70 24.70 -22.04
N CYS A 137 -14.89 23.39 -21.97
CA CYS A 137 -15.76 22.74 -21.02
C CYS A 137 -14.93 21.88 -20.08
N ASP A 138 -15.30 21.88 -18.80
CA ASP A 138 -14.75 21.01 -17.77
C ASP A 138 -15.44 19.63 -17.77
#